data_AF-A0A7X0DGR3-F1
#
_entry.id   AF-A0A7X0DGR3-F1
#
_cell.length_a   1.000
_cell.length_b   1.000
_cell.length_c   1.000
_cell.angle_alpha   90.00
_cell.angle_beta   90.00
_cell.angle_gamma   90.00
#
_symmetry.space_group_name_H-M   'P 1'
#
loop_
_entity.id
_entity.type
_entity.pdbx_description
1 polymer ?
#
loop_
_entity_poly.entity_id
_entity_poly.type
_entity_poly.pdbx_seq_one_letter_code
_entity_poly.pdbx_strand_id
1 'polypeptide(L)'
;MMNANHFRPGDNWGGGRLYRSVLPGGQLTISPDWEVSGPKVVVMKPVNCRTHRMGQSDEGHFGVAPGVYEVDFDNFDPSVGLLPFRHWQRKKSPQPLKPRLTVLERETPKLFNAASFLIWSTGKHFNTMITVSAKELGFSDNAEFMKLMPVWHKEMARWMMNGTDRFRRRASRKCLPEASQPHYWISVAEYAREQGFHVHVLCVLPKGLKKAFVAKAWDWWVRHAKQVPTKAALDFECRWPKQQRTQYARHVHLLRYVLKTTADVPKLDRHGRQWSLRRAVWAKPNDCTPVWVMVPQLAGICRALNAKAQEEEGFVSTFDERDFSFVYENWEYGMWEARMEQKRMGLLLKSLVI
;
A
#
# COMPACT_ATOMS: atom_id res chain seq x y z
N MET A 1 11.53 -37.46 21.24
CA MET A 1 12.78 -36.70 21.43
C MET A 1 13.23 -36.18 20.08
N MET A 2 13.25 -34.86 19.87
CA MET A 2 14.20 -34.11 19.03
C MET A 2 13.79 -32.63 18.95
N ASN A 3 14.78 -31.81 19.27
CA ASN A 3 14.89 -30.36 19.47
C ASN A 3 13.94 -29.39 18.76
N ALA A 4 13.33 -28.52 19.56
CA ALA A 4 12.84 -27.21 19.16
C ALA A 4 14.00 -26.20 19.19
N ASN A 5 14.36 -25.64 18.02
CA ASN A 5 15.30 -24.52 17.95
C ASN A 5 14.57 -23.20 18.12
N HIS A 6 14.90 -22.51 19.21
CA HIS A 6 14.52 -21.13 19.49
C HIS A 6 15.18 -20.17 18.51
N PHE A 7 14.37 -19.39 17.80
CA PHE A 7 14.84 -18.26 17.00
C PHE A 7 15.09 -17.06 17.93
N ARG A 8 16.34 -16.60 18.03
CA ARG A 8 16.72 -15.35 18.71
C ARG A 8 16.66 -14.19 17.72
N PRO A 9 15.96 -13.08 18.02
CA PRO A 9 16.07 -11.86 17.23
C PRO A 9 17.19 -11.00 17.82
N GLY A 10 18.35 -11.04 17.17
CA GLY A 10 19.45 -10.12 17.43
C GLY A 10 20.32 -10.07 16.20
N ASP A 11 20.05 -9.10 15.32
CA ASP A 11 21.03 -8.59 14.36
C ASP A 11 20.64 -7.15 13.97
N ASN A 12 21.40 -6.23 14.58
CA ASN A 12 21.86 -4.93 14.13
C ASN A 12 21.13 -4.26 12.95
N TRP A 13 20.23 -3.34 13.29
CA TRP A 13 19.89 -2.22 12.40
C TRP A 13 20.75 -1.02 12.81
N GLY A 14 21.57 -0.56 11.86
CA GLY A 14 22.52 0.52 12.03
C GLY A 14 21.88 1.77 12.63
N GLY A 15 22.46 2.23 13.73
CA GLY A 15 22.15 3.55 14.28
C GLY A 15 22.55 4.61 13.27
N GLY A 16 21.59 5.42 12.84
CA GLY A 16 21.84 6.67 12.12
C GLY A 16 22.67 7.59 13.00
N ARG A 17 23.97 7.66 12.73
CA ARG A 17 24.84 8.72 13.24
C ARG A 17 24.51 9.99 12.45
N LEU A 18 24.11 11.03 13.16
CA LEU A 18 24.11 12.41 12.66
C LEU A 18 25.55 12.77 12.27
N TYR A 19 25.85 12.76 10.97
CA TYR A 19 27.07 13.37 10.46
C TYR A 19 26.89 14.90 10.50
N ARG A 20 27.50 15.54 11.50
CA ARG A 20 27.88 16.95 11.39
C ARG A 20 29.01 17.03 10.38
N SER A 21 28.73 17.54 9.19
CA SER A 21 29.76 18.00 8.26
C SER A 21 30.41 19.26 8.84
N VAL A 22 31.65 19.11 9.29
CA VAL A 22 32.55 20.22 9.62
C VAL A 22 33.13 20.74 8.31
N LEU A 23 32.87 22.01 7.99
CA LEU A 23 33.60 22.73 6.94
C LEU A 23 35.02 23.06 7.47
N PRO A 24 36.09 22.90 6.67
CA PRO A 24 37.42 23.33 7.05
C PRO A 24 37.57 24.84 6.81
N GLY A 25 37.98 25.59 7.84
CA GLY A 25 38.36 27.00 7.72
C GLY A 25 37.37 27.98 8.35
N GLY A 26 37.42 28.11 9.68
CA GLY A 26 36.76 29.17 10.41
C GLY A 26 37.27 29.24 11.84
N GLN A 27 38.02 30.29 12.16
CA GLN A 27 38.50 30.58 13.52
C GLN A 27 37.32 30.72 14.49
N LEU A 28 37.37 29.95 15.59
CA LEU A 28 36.52 30.13 16.76
C LEU A 28 37.19 31.10 17.72
N THR A 29 36.77 32.36 17.71
CA THR A 29 36.91 33.25 18.88
C THR A 29 35.75 32.98 19.83
N ILE A 30 36.08 32.53 21.04
CA ILE A 30 35.15 32.42 22.16
C ILE A 30 35.12 33.77 22.89
N SER A 31 33.93 34.31 23.09
CA SER A 31 33.63 35.10 24.29
C SER A 31 32.17 34.97 24.70
N PRO A 32 31.86 35.15 26.00
CA PRO A 32 30.79 34.45 26.69
C PRO A 32 29.51 35.29 26.86
N ASP A 33 28.52 34.62 27.46
CA ASP A 33 27.25 35.15 27.98
C ASP A 33 26.25 35.46 26.85
N TRP A 34 25.02 34.93 26.80
CA TRP A 34 23.99 34.79 27.82
C TRP A 34 22.92 33.77 27.36
N GLU A 35 22.31 33.10 28.33
CA GLU A 35 21.18 32.16 28.17
C GLU A 35 19.91 32.86 27.68
N VAL A 36 19.24 32.36 26.63
CA VAL A 36 17.78 32.29 26.56
C VAL A 36 17.35 31.04 25.78
N SER A 37 16.55 30.22 26.44
CA SER A 37 15.87 29.03 25.94
C SER A 37 14.65 29.41 25.08
N GLY A 38 14.55 28.81 23.89
CA GLY A 38 13.35 28.90 23.05
C GLY A 38 13.58 28.33 21.65
N PRO A 39 12.62 27.60 21.06
CA PRO A 39 12.75 27.07 19.71
C PRO A 39 12.73 28.21 18.68
N LYS A 40 13.82 28.35 17.92
CA LYS A 40 13.91 29.26 16.78
C LYS A 40 13.02 28.73 15.65
N VAL A 41 11.90 29.41 15.39
CA VAL A 41 11.04 29.16 14.22
C VAL A 41 11.70 29.83 13.01
N VAL A 42 12.21 29.03 12.07
CA VAL A 42 12.66 29.52 10.76
C VAL A 42 11.47 29.45 9.81
N VAL A 43 10.86 30.60 9.52
CA VAL A 43 9.83 30.74 8.48
C VAL A 43 10.53 30.91 7.14
N MET A 44 10.58 29.84 6.32
CA MET A 44 10.99 29.97 4.92
C MET A 44 9.81 30.47 4.09
N LYS A 45 9.97 31.64 3.47
CA LYS A 45 9.03 32.13 2.44
C LYS A 45 9.30 31.39 1.12
N PRO A 46 8.25 31.07 0.33
CA PRO A 46 8.44 30.45 -0.97
C PRO A 46 9.17 31.41 -1.93
N VAL A 47 10.24 30.92 -2.55
CA VAL A 47 10.95 31.62 -3.62
C VAL A 47 10.13 31.46 -4.90
N ASN A 48 9.66 32.60 -5.43
CA ASN A 48 9.06 32.71 -6.75
C ASN A 48 10.05 32.25 -7.83
N CYS A 49 9.85 31.07 -8.40
CA CYS A 49 10.55 30.68 -9.62
C CYS A 49 9.79 31.23 -10.82
N ARG A 50 10.24 32.39 -11.30
CA ARG A 50 9.89 32.92 -12.62
C ARG A 50 10.54 32.08 -13.72
N THR A 51 9.77 31.93 -14.78
CA THR A 51 10.08 31.34 -16.07
C THR A 51 11.36 31.87 -16.70
N HIS A 52 12.27 30.95 -17.06
CA HIS A 52 13.18 31.15 -18.18
C HIS A 52 13.01 30.03 -19.20
N ARG A 53 12.78 30.47 -20.44
CA ARG A 53 12.58 29.70 -21.67
C ARG A 53 13.89 29.77 -22.46
N MET A 54 14.10 28.79 -23.34
CA MET A 54 15.20 28.55 -24.30
C MET A 54 16.31 27.62 -23.77
N GLY A 55 16.74 26.55 -24.44
CA GLY A 55 16.57 26.17 -25.85
C GLY A 55 16.72 24.65 -26.08
N GLN A 56 16.51 24.26 -27.33
CA GLN A 56 16.32 22.92 -27.91
C GLN A 56 17.57 22.01 -27.95
N SER A 57 17.33 20.77 -28.42
CA SER A 57 18.21 19.60 -28.71
C SER A 57 18.32 18.61 -27.53
N ASP A 58 18.15 17.29 -27.65
CA ASP A 58 17.91 16.41 -28.79
C ASP A 58 17.05 15.21 -28.38
N GLU A 59 16.40 14.62 -29.38
CA GLU A 59 15.34 13.62 -29.29
C GLU A 59 15.79 12.28 -28.71
N GLY A 60 15.14 11.88 -27.61
CA GLY A 60 15.10 10.51 -27.11
C GLY A 60 13.66 10.10 -26.88
N HIS A 61 12.93 9.81 -27.96
CA HIS A 61 11.57 9.28 -27.94
C HIS A 61 11.53 7.92 -27.22
N PHE A 62 11.31 7.92 -25.90
CA PHE A 62 10.84 6.73 -25.19
C PHE A 62 9.31 6.75 -25.19
N GLY A 63 8.76 5.80 -25.95
CA GLY A 63 7.34 5.69 -26.26
C GLY A 63 6.44 5.75 -25.03
N VAL A 64 5.34 6.48 -25.20
CA VAL A 64 4.14 6.41 -24.38
C VAL A 64 3.78 4.94 -24.17
N ALA A 65 3.84 4.48 -22.93
CA ALA A 65 3.51 3.11 -22.58
C ALA A 65 2.07 2.79 -23.03
N PRO A 66 1.80 1.61 -23.63
CA PRO A 66 0.44 1.22 -23.99
C PRO A 66 -0.42 1.21 -22.72
N GLY A 67 -1.54 1.95 -22.79
CA GLY A 67 -2.45 2.21 -21.68
C GLY A 67 -2.75 0.94 -20.88
N VAL A 68 -2.23 0.91 -19.65
CA VAL A 68 -2.66 -0.06 -18.65
C VAL A 68 -4.02 0.43 -18.18
N TYR A 69 -5.08 -0.22 -18.65
CA TYR A 69 -6.42 -0.03 -18.09
C TYR A 69 -6.38 -0.49 -16.65
N GLU A 70 -6.29 0.45 -15.72
CA GLU A 70 -6.57 0.20 -14.31
C GLU A 70 -8.07 -0.09 -14.23
N VAL A 71 -8.42 -1.36 -13.95
CA VAL A 71 -9.81 -1.71 -13.71
C VAL A 71 -10.18 -1.06 -12.39
N ASP A 72 -11.14 -0.14 -12.41
CA ASP A 72 -11.69 0.42 -11.17
C ASP A 72 -12.50 -0.67 -10.46
N PHE A 73 -11.89 -1.30 -9.45
CA PHE A 73 -12.47 -2.42 -8.70
C PHE A 73 -13.76 -2.03 -7.97
N ASP A 74 -13.90 -0.75 -7.61
CA ASP A 74 -15.06 -0.24 -6.86
C ASP A 74 -16.24 0.06 -7.81
N ASN A 75 -15.95 0.44 -9.06
CA ASN A 75 -16.94 0.63 -10.12
C ASN A 75 -17.25 -0.62 -10.95
N PHE A 76 -16.58 -1.76 -10.70
CA PHE A 76 -16.96 -3.02 -11.33
C PHE A 76 -18.37 -3.42 -10.88
N ASP A 77 -19.28 -3.51 -11.85
CA ASP A 77 -20.64 -4.00 -11.68
C ASP A 77 -20.79 -5.34 -12.42
N PRO A 78 -20.84 -6.48 -11.71
CA PRO A 78 -21.10 -7.77 -12.34
C PRO A 78 -22.58 -7.93 -12.77
N SER A 79 -23.47 -7.00 -12.39
CA SER A 79 -24.92 -7.11 -12.59
C SER A 79 -25.47 -6.45 -13.86
N VAL A 80 -24.61 -6.04 -14.80
CA VAL A 80 -25.00 -5.54 -16.14
C VAL A 80 -25.55 -6.67 -17.06
N GLY A 81 -26.11 -7.72 -16.48
CA GLY A 81 -26.73 -8.87 -17.17
C GLY A 81 -28.25 -8.97 -17.07
N LEU A 82 -28.95 -8.11 -16.30
CA LEU A 82 -30.37 -8.38 -15.97
C LEU A 82 -31.36 -7.21 -16.13
N LEU A 83 -31.04 -6.14 -16.87
CA LEU A 83 -32.03 -5.11 -17.21
C LEU A 83 -32.18 -4.93 -18.73
N PRO A 84 -33.42 -4.91 -19.27
CA PRO A 84 -33.68 -4.75 -20.69
C PRO A 84 -33.69 -3.26 -21.04
N PHE A 85 -32.52 -2.60 -21.00
CA PHE A 85 -32.38 -1.27 -21.61
C PHE A 85 -31.79 -1.41 -23.02
N ARG A 86 -32.65 -1.14 -24.00
CA ARG A 86 -32.34 -1.01 -25.42
C ARG A 86 -31.42 0.20 -25.64
N HIS A 87 -30.13 0.02 -25.42
CA HIS A 87 -29.11 0.78 -26.14
C HIS A 87 -28.11 -0.22 -26.67
N TRP A 88 -28.13 -0.45 -27.99
CA TRP A 88 -27.16 -1.27 -28.71
C TRP A 88 -25.78 -0.58 -28.69
N GLN A 89 -25.15 -0.48 -27.52
CA GLN A 89 -23.71 -0.37 -27.48
C GLN A 89 -23.19 -1.75 -27.90
N ARG A 90 -22.62 -1.80 -29.09
CA ARG A 90 -21.88 -2.92 -29.65
C ARG A 90 -20.96 -3.43 -28.55
N LYS A 91 -21.36 -4.51 -27.83
CA LYS A 91 -20.57 -5.12 -26.76
C LYS A 91 -19.26 -5.50 -27.44
N LYS A 92 -18.19 -4.73 -27.19
CA LYS A 92 -16.85 -5.08 -27.65
C LYS A 92 -16.64 -6.50 -27.14
N SER A 93 -16.44 -7.44 -28.06
CA SER A 93 -16.14 -8.82 -27.74
C SER A 93 -15.09 -8.82 -26.63
N PRO A 94 -15.30 -9.52 -25.51
CA PRO A 94 -14.34 -9.51 -24.41
C PRO A 94 -12.98 -9.86 -24.99
N GLN A 95 -12.03 -8.92 -24.90
CA GLN A 95 -10.70 -9.18 -25.42
C GLN A 95 -10.14 -10.40 -24.70
N PRO A 96 -9.51 -11.34 -25.43
CA PRO A 96 -8.92 -12.50 -24.80
C PRO A 96 -7.93 -12.03 -23.73
N LEU A 97 -8.02 -12.63 -22.54
CA LEU A 97 -7.07 -12.34 -21.47
C LEU A 97 -5.67 -12.70 -21.97
N LYS A 98 -4.70 -11.82 -21.71
CA LYS A 98 -3.30 -12.09 -22.04
C LYS A 98 -2.67 -12.94 -20.94
N PRO A 99 -1.87 -13.96 -21.27
CA PRO A 99 -1.10 -14.69 -20.26
C PRO A 99 -0.13 -13.73 -19.57
N ARG A 100 0.01 -13.89 -18.25
CA ARG A 100 0.91 -13.10 -17.41
C ARG A 100 1.78 -14.04 -16.57
N LEU A 101 3.06 -13.76 -16.50
CA LEU A 101 3.95 -14.46 -15.56
C LEU A 101 3.68 -13.92 -14.16
N THR A 102 3.59 -14.76 -13.13
CA THR A 102 3.37 -14.36 -11.72
C THR A 102 4.61 -13.70 -11.09
N VAL A 103 5.11 -12.65 -11.74
CA VAL A 103 6.27 -11.85 -11.36
C VAL A 103 5.85 -10.38 -11.44
N LEU A 104 6.13 -9.62 -10.38
CA LEU A 104 5.77 -8.21 -10.30
C LEU A 104 6.87 -7.35 -10.90
N GLU A 105 6.56 -6.58 -11.93
CA GLU A 105 7.51 -5.62 -12.48
C GLU A 105 6.88 -4.24 -12.53
N ARG A 106 5.77 -4.13 -13.26
CA ARG A 106 5.02 -2.87 -13.42
C ARG A 106 4.16 -2.57 -12.19
N GLU A 107 3.83 -3.61 -11.44
CA GLU A 107 3.01 -3.58 -10.24
C GLU A 107 3.80 -3.11 -9.02
N THR A 108 5.11 -3.43 -8.96
CA THR A 108 5.95 -3.14 -7.79
C THR A 108 5.98 -1.64 -7.42
N PRO A 109 6.25 -0.70 -8.36
CA PRO A 109 6.20 0.73 -8.04
C PRO A 109 4.81 1.17 -7.55
N LYS A 110 3.75 0.67 -8.21
CA LYS A 110 2.36 1.04 -7.86
C LYS A 110 1.99 0.61 -6.45
N LEU A 111 2.33 -0.62 -6.07
CA LEU A 111 2.07 -1.18 -4.75
C LEU A 111 2.88 -0.46 -3.66
N PHE A 112 4.14 -0.15 -3.95
CA PHE A 112 4.98 0.65 -3.05
C PHE A 112 4.37 2.03 -2.82
N ASN A 113 4.07 2.76 -3.90
CA ASN A 113 3.52 4.11 -3.82
C ASN A 113 2.19 4.14 -3.08
N ALA A 114 1.29 3.18 -3.33
CA ALA A 114 0.02 3.07 -2.61
C ALA A 114 0.22 2.83 -1.10
N ALA A 115 1.21 2.02 -0.73
CA ALA A 115 1.52 1.74 0.67
C ALA A 115 2.15 2.94 1.39
N SER A 116 3.10 3.63 0.74
CA SER A 116 3.67 4.88 1.24
C SER A 116 2.61 5.97 1.34
N PHE A 117 1.75 6.11 0.33
CA PHE A 117 0.67 7.07 0.30
C PHE A 117 -0.34 6.85 1.43
N LEU A 118 -0.64 5.60 1.80
CA LEU A 118 -1.49 5.31 2.96
C LEU A 118 -0.96 5.96 4.24
N ILE A 119 0.34 5.80 4.53
CA ILE A 119 0.98 6.37 5.72
C ILE A 119 1.01 7.89 5.59
N TRP A 120 1.45 8.38 4.44
CA TRP A 120 1.55 9.81 4.20
C TRP A 120 0.20 10.50 4.37
N SER A 121 -0.88 10.00 3.77
CA SER A 121 -2.22 10.63 3.78
C SER A 121 -2.95 10.46 5.11
N THR A 122 -2.81 9.31 5.77
CA THR A 122 -3.67 8.96 6.91
C THR A 122 -2.95 8.67 8.23
N GLY A 123 -1.63 8.49 8.21
CA GLY A 123 -0.84 8.01 9.35
C GLY A 123 -1.09 6.53 9.68
N LYS A 124 -1.87 5.81 8.86
CA LYS A 124 -2.23 4.41 9.10
C LYS A 124 -1.22 3.46 8.47
N HIS A 125 -1.17 2.26 9.04
CA HIS A 125 -0.28 1.19 8.63
C HIS A 125 -1.09 -0.06 8.30
N PHE A 126 -0.79 -0.73 7.19
CA PHE A 126 -1.23 -2.11 6.99
C PHE A 126 -0.85 -2.98 8.18
N ASN A 127 -1.86 -3.62 8.77
CA ASN A 127 -1.74 -4.36 10.03
C ASN A 127 -2.27 -5.80 9.90
N THR A 128 -2.91 -6.10 8.77
CA THR A 128 -3.53 -7.37 8.45
C THR A 128 -3.02 -7.85 7.10
N MET A 129 -2.69 -9.13 7.04
CA MET A 129 -2.49 -9.89 5.81
C MET A 129 -3.52 -11.00 5.75
N ILE A 130 -4.17 -11.15 4.59
CA ILE A 130 -5.13 -12.21 4.32
C ILE A 130 -4.59 -13.00 3.13
N THR A 131 -4.56 -14.32 3.23
CA THR A 131 -4.23 -15.19 2.10
C THR A 131 -5.47 -15.93 1.69
N VAL A 132 -5.87 -15.79 0.42
CA VAL A 132 -7.05 -16.46 -0.16
C VAL A 132 -6.58 -17.46 -1.20
N SER A 133 -6.85 -18.75 -0.96
CA SER A 133 -6.39 -19.84 -1.85
C SER A 133 -7.48 -20.24 -2.85
N ALA A 134 -7.16 -20.19 -4.15
CA ALA A 134 -8.09 -20.58 -5.21
C ALA A 134 -8.41 -22.08 -5.14
N LYS A 135 -7.37 -22.91 -4.96
CA LYS A 135 -7.48 -24.37 -4.86
C LYS A 135 -8.38 -24.81 -3.71
N GLU A 136 -8.19 -24.23 -2.52
CA GLU A 136 -8.96 -24.59 -1.33
C GLU A 136 -10.42 -24.14 -1.41
N LEU A 137 -10.72 -23.15 -2.25
CA LEU A 137 -12.07 -22.71 -2.60
C LEU A 137 -12.66 -23.47 -3.79
N GLY A 138 -11.92 -24.40 -4.39
CA GLY A 138 -12.37 -25.27 -5.49
C GLY A 138 -12.27 -24.65 -6.89
N PHE A 139 -11.54 -23.56 -7.06
CA PHE A 139 -11.32 -22.96 -8.37
C PHE A 139 -10.15 -23.63 -9.09
N SER A 140 -10.43 -24.14 -10.29
CA SER A 140 -9.41 -24.59 -11.25
C SER A 140 -9.02 -23.50 -12.26
N ASP A 141 -9.92 -22.54 -12.53
CA ASP A 141 -9.67 -21.39 -13.38
C ASP A 141 -9.31 -20.15 -12.54
N ASN A 142 -8.05 -19.71 -12.68
CA ASN A 142 -7.54 -18.51 -12.03
C ASN A 142 -8.28 -17.24 -12.46
N ALA A 143 -8.78 -17.18 -13.71
CA ALA A 143 -9.54 -16.04 -14.22
C ALA A 143 -10.88 -15.92 -13.51
N GLU A 144 -11.58 -17.05 -13.31
CA GLU A 144 -12.85 -17.10 -12.59
C GLU A 144 -12.68 -16.67 -11.13
N PHE A 145 -11.66 -17.21 -10.45
CA PHE A 145 -11.33 -16.81 -9.09
C PHE A 145 -11.01 -15.31 -8.99
N MET A 146 -10.19 -14.77 -9.89
CA MET A 146 -9.83 -13.35 -9.88
C MET A 146 -10.99 -12.39 -10.18
N LYS A 147 -12.06 -12.84 -10.86
CA LYS A 147 -13.29 -12.03 -11.04
C LYS A 147 -14.02 -11.79 -9.73
N LEU A 148 -13.85 -12.66 -8.72
CA LEU A 148 -14.48 -12.53 -7.41
C LEU A 148 -13.78 -11.53 -6.49
N MET A 149 -12.48 -11.28 -6.70
CA MET A 149 -11.69 -10.36 -5.87
C MET A 149 -12.30 -8.94 -5.80
N PRO A 150 -12.66 -8.26 -6.92
CA PRO A 150 -13.35 -6.96 -6.86
C PRO A 150 -14.65 -7.02 -6.08
N VAL A 151 -15.46 -8.05 -6.32
CA VAL A 151 -16.77 -8.20 -5.69
C VAL A 151 -16.64 -8.37 -4.18
N TRP A 152 -15.64 -9.16 -3.76
CA TRP A 152 -15.31 -9.35 -2.35
C TRP A 152 -14.81 -8.06 -1.70
N HIS A 153 -13.87 -7.34 -2.32
CA HIS A 153 -13.37 -6.07 -1.80
C HIS A 153 -14.47 -5.02 -1.66
N LYS A 154 -15.38 -4.93 -2.64
CA LYS A 154 -16.56 -4.05 -2.60
C LYS A 154 -17.51 -4.41 -1.47
N GLU A 155 -17.73 -5.70 -1.23
CA GLU A 155 -18.54 -6.16 -0.10
C GLU A 155 -17.88 -5.81 1.23
N MET A 156 -16.57 -6.05 1.39
CA MET A 156 -15.84 -5.70 2.60
C MET A 156 -15.83 -4.19 2.83
N ALA A 157 -15.69 -3.38 1.77
CA ALA A 157 -15.76 -1.92 1.83
C ALA A 157 -17.13 -1.43 2.28
N ARG A 158 -18.22 -1.94 1.68
CA ARG A 158 -19.59 -1.65 2.10
C ARG A 158 -19.82 -2.01 3.56
N TRP A 159 -19.36 -3.18 3.98
CA TRP A 159 -19.49 -3.65 5.37
C TRP A 159 -18.71 -2.77 6.35
N MET A 160 -17.50 -2.35 5.99
CA MET A 160 -16.64 -1.45 6.80
C MET A 160 -17.23 -0.03 6.91
N MET A 161 -17.84 0.50 5.85
CA MET A 161 -18.41 1.85 5.82
C MET A 161 -19.78 1.94 6.49
N ASN A 162 -20.67 0.99 6.21
CA ASN A 162 -22.03 1.03 6.73
C ASN A 162 -22.08 0.62 8.21
N GLY A 163 -21.01 0.00 8.71
CA GLY A 163 -20.91 -0.47 10.07
C GLY A 163 -21.85 -1.65 10.31
N THR A 164 -21.46 -2.47 11.26
CA THR A 164 -22.30 -3.51 11.82
C THR A 164 -23.47 -2.86 12.55
N ASP A 165 -24.64 -2.74 11.91
CA ASP A 165 -25.84 -2.15 12.56
C ASP A 165 -26.15 -2.74 13.94
N ARG A 166 -25.74 -4.00 14.17
CA ARG A 166 -25.83 -4.67 15.47
C ARG A 166 -24.89 -4.12 16.56
N PHE A 167 -23.73 -3.54 16.23
CA PHE A 167 -22.83 -2.91 17.22
C PHE A 167 -23.15 -1.42 17.41
N ARG A 168 -23.65 -0.72 16.38
CA ARG A 168 -24.13 0.67 16.53
C ARG A 168 -25.26 0.80 17.55
N ARG A 169 -26.15 -0.20 17.66
CA ARG A 169 -27.29 -0.17 18.58
C ARG A 169 -26.96 -0.60 20.02
N ARG A 170 -25.86 -1.33 20.24
CA ARG A 170 -25.50 -1.89 21.57
C ARG A 170 -24.28 -1.26 22.22
N ALA A 171 -23.44 -0.58 21.46
CA ALA A 171 -22.33 0.17 22.04
C ALA A 171 -22.84 1.52 22.53
N SER A 172 -22.65 1.76 23.84
CA SER A 172 -22.90 3.05 24.47
C SER A 172 -22.17 4.20 23.74
N ARG A 173 -22.51 5.44 24.07
CA ARG A 173 -21.90 6.71 23.59
C ARG A 173 -20.34 6.79 23.58
N LYS A 174 -19.63 5.72 23.97
CA LYS A 174 -18.17 5.55 23.93
C LYS A 174 -17.63 4.81 22.70
N CYS A 175 -18.47 4.43 21.72
CA CYS A 175 -17.97 3.81 20.49
C CYS A 175 -17.19 4.85 19.66
N LEU A 176 -15.86 4.67 19.59
CA LEU A 176 -14.91 5.58 18.93
C LEU A 176 -15.31 5.88 17.47
N PRO A 177 -15.04 7.10 16.96
CA PRO A 177 -15.27 7.52 15.57
C PRO A 177 -14.61 6.63 14.50
N GLU A 178 -13.71 5.72 14.90
CA GLU A 178 -12.98 4.78 14.04
C GLU A 178 -13.86 3.72 13.35
N ALA A 179 -15.17 3.68 13.64
CA ALA A 179 -16.09 2.66 13.12
C ALA A 179 -16.52 2.88 11.66
N SER A 180 -16.24 4.04 11.05
CA SER A 180 -16.47 4.30 9.62
C SER A 180 -15.16 4.77 9.00
N GLN A 181 -14.46 3.86 8.32
CA GLN A 181 -13.28 4.19 7.56
C GLN A 181 -13.30 3.46 6.22
N PRO A 182 -12.69 4.03 5.17
CA PRO A 182 -12.47 3.30 3.93
C PRO A 182 -11.76 1.97 4.18
N HIS A 183 -12.13 0.95 3.41
CA HIS A 183 -11.37 -0.29 3.37
C HIS A 183 -10.07 -0.04 2.59
N TYR A 184 -9.01 0.33 3.30
CA TYR A 184 -7.68 0.47 2.72
C TYR A 184 -7.10 -0.91 2.45
N TRP A 185 -6.82 -1.23 1.19
CA TRP A 185 -6.24 -2.50 0.81
C TRP A 185 -5.35 -2.41 -0.43
N ILE A 186 -4.40 -3.32 -0.50
CA ILE A 186 -3.71 -3.74 -1.72
C ILE A 186 -3.72 -5.27 -1.80
N SER A 187 -3.68 -5.83 -3.00
CA SER A 187 -3.64 -7.28 -3.19
C SER A 187 -2.63 -7.68 -4.26
N VAL A 188 -2.08 -8.88 -4.13
CA VAL A 188 -1.11 -9.49 -5.03
C VAL A 188 -1.49 -10.94 -5.25
N ALA A 189 -1.64 -11.32 -6.51
CA ALA A 189 -1.81 -12.69 -6.96
C ALA A 189 -0.44 -13.36 -7.13
N GLU A 190 -0.35 -14.58 -6.63
CA GLU A 190 0.87 -15.37 -6.59
C GLU A 190 0.56 -16.84 -6.87
N TYR A 191 1.60 -17.59 -7.23
CA TYR A 191 1.57 -19.03 -7.31
C TYR A 191 2.70 -19.64 -6.49
N ALA A 192 2.37 -20.55 -5.58
CA ALA A 192 3.36 -21.35 -4.85
C ALA A 192 3.15 -22.84 -5.13
N ARG A 193 4.25 -23.61 -5.09
CA ARG A 193 4.25 -25.03 -5.48
C ARG A 193 3.23 -25.87 -4.71
N GLU A 194 3.11 -25.65 -3.40
CA GLU A 194 2.23 -26.46 -2.54
C GLU A 194 0.82 -25.85 -2.40
N GLN A 195 0.74 -24.52 -2.39
CA GLN A 195 -0.52 -23.80 -2.16
C GLN A 195 -1.30 -23.52 -3.46
N GLY A 196 -0.64 -23.64 -4.62
CA GLY A 196 -1.18 -23.26 -5.92
C GLY A 196 -1.37 -21.75 -6.05
N PHE A 197 -2.33 -21.36 -6.88
CA PHE A 197 -2.69 -19.96 -7.08
C PHE A 197 -3.43 -19.39 -5.87
N HIS A 198 -2.97 -18.24 -5.38
CA HIS A 198 -3.55 -17.57 -4.22
C HIS A 198 -3.35 -16.06 -4.31
N VAL A 199 -4.09 -15.32 -3.49
CA VAL A 199 -3.97 -13.86 -3.40
C VAL A 199 -3.63 -13.46 -1.97
N HIS A 200 -2.56 -12.70 -1.81
CA HIS A 200 -2.26 -12.00 -0.58
C HIS A 200 -2.90 -10.62 -0.61
N VAL A 201 -3.58 -10.25 0.47
CA VAL A 201 -4.26 -8.96 0.65
C VAL A 201 -3.69 -8.31 1.88
N LEU A 202 -3.12 -7.11 1.74
CA LEU A 202 -2.78 -6.27 2.88
C LEU A 202 -3.93 -5.29 3.10
N CYS A 203 -4.37 -5.14 4.35
CA CYS A 203 -5.41 -4.17 4.68
C CYS A 203 -5.25 -3.57 6.08
N VAL A 204 -5.95 -2.45 6.29
CA VAL A 204 -6.06 -1.79 7.59
C VAL A 204 -7.34 -2.25 8.27
N LEU A 205 -7.20 -3.03 9.34
CA LEU A 205 -8.33 -3.54 10.13
C LEU A 205 -8.31 -2.93 11.53
N PRO A 206 -9.38 -2.29 12.03
CA PRO A 206 -9.46 -1.84 13.42
C PRO A 206 -9.49 -3.02 14.39
N LYS A 207 -8.82 -2.87 15.54
CA LYS A 207 -8.68 -3.95 16.54
C LYS A 207 -10.02 -4.55 16.99
N GLY A 208 -11.01 -3.70 17.21
CA GLY A 208 -12.35 -4.12 17.63
C GLY A 208 -13.15 -4.89 16.58
N LEU A 209 -12.74 -4.84 15.30
CA LEU A 209 -13.50 -5.42 14.19
C LEU A 209 -12.98 -6.77 13.72
N LYS A 210 -11.83 -7.26 14.21
CA LYS A 210 -11.19 -8.50 13.72
C LYS A 210 -12.15 -9.67 13.59
N LYS A 211 -12.80 -10.04 14.70
CA LYS A 211 -13.65 -11.23 14.76
C LYS A 211 -14.83 -11.13 13.78
N ALA A 212 -15.47 -9.96 13.71
CA ALA A 212 -16.61 -9.73 12.85
C ALA A 212 -16.22 -9.67 11.37
N PHE A 213 -15.08 -9.06 11.05
CA PHE A 213 -14.54 -9.01 9.69
C PHE A 213 -14.17 -10.40 9.19
N VAL A 214 -13.46 -11.21 9.99
CA VAL A 214 -13.09 -12.59 9.63
C VAL A 214 -14.33 -13.42 9.36
N ALA A 215 -15.34 -13.36 10.24
CA ALA A 215 -16.61 -14.07 10.03
C ALA A 215 -17.30 -13.62 8.74
N LYS A 216 -17.41 -12.31 8.50
CA LYS A 216 -18.03 -11.76 7.29
C LYS A 216 -17.30 -12.17 6.01
N ALA A 217 -15.96 -12.14 6.00
CA ALA A 217 -15.15 -12.56 4.88
C ALA A 217 -15.32 -14.05 4.62
N TRP A 218 -15.28 -14.88 5.66
CA TRP A 218 -15.50 -16.32 5.58
C TRP A 218 -16.89 -16.65 5.02
N ASP A 219 -17.95 -16.08 5.59
CA ASP A 219 -19.34 -16.28 5.13
C ASP A 219 -19.56 -15.84 3.68
N TRP A 220 -18.81 -14.83 3.22
CA TRP A 220 -18.85 -14.43 1.83
C TRP A 220 -18.20 -15.48 0.91
N TRP A 221 -16.98 -15.92 1.23
CA TRP A 221 -16.26 -16.88 0.41
C TRP A 221 -16.92 -18.26 0.38
N VAL A 222 -17.47 -18.73 1.50
CA VAL A 222 -18.23 -20.00 1.55
C VAL A 222 -19.39 -20.00 0.56
N ARG A 223 -20.08 -18.88 0.38
CA ARG A 223 -21.21 -18.77 -0.57
C ARG A 223 -20.79 -18.74 -2.04
N HIS A 224 -19.53 -18.43 -2.34
CA HIS A 224 -19.02 -18.31 -3.70
C HIS A 224 -18.01 -19.41 -4.08
N ALA A 225 -17.63 -20.24 -3.11
CA ALA A 225 -16.72 -21.36 -3.33
C ALA A 225 -17.37 -22.43 -4.22
N LYS A 226 -16.53 -23.14 -4.97
CA LYS A 226 -16.94 -24.27 -5.84
C LYS A 226 -16.92 -25.60 -5.10
N GLN A 227 -16.40 -25.61 -3.88
CA GLN A 227 -16.39 -26.74 -2.97
C GLN A 227 -16.53 -26.24 -1.52
N VAL A 228 -16.70 -27.16 -0.58
CA VAL A 228 -16.67 -26.83 0.86
C VAL A 228 -15.27 -26.33 1.24
N PRO A 229 -15.09 -25.05 1.63
CA PRO A 229 -13.76 -24.52 1.92
C PRO A 229 -13.14 -25.17 3.16
N THR A 230 -11.86 -25.50 3.09
CA THR A 230 -11.07 -25.90 4.26
C THR A 230 -10.61 -24.67 5.04
N LYS A 231 -10.16 -24.83 6.30
CA LYS A 231 -9.55 -23.74 7.08
C LYS A 231 -8.36 -23.06 6.37
N ALA A 232 -7.71 -23.72 5.42
CA ALA A 232 -6.60 -23.17 4.64
C ALA A 232 -7.06 -22.26 3.48
N ALA A 233 -8.37 -22.20 3.19
CA ALA A 233 -8.91 -21.33 2.15
C ALA A 233 -8.71 -19.84 2.45
N LEU A 234 -8.78 -19.47 3.73
CA LEU A 234 -8.52 -18.13 4.20
C LEU A 234 -7.63 -18.15 5.45
N ASP A 235 -6.41 -17.65 5.32
CA ASP A 235 -5.54 -17.37 6.45
C ASP A 235 -5.53 -15.88 6.78
N PHE A 236 -5.49 -15.55 8.08
CA PHE A 236 -5.56 -14.18 8.59
C PHE A 236 -4.45 -13.91 9.60
N GLU A 237 -3.41 -13.19 9.17
CA GLU A 237 -2.37 -12.69 10.07
C GLU A 237 -2.63 -11.21 10.43
N CYS A 238 -2.98 -10.94 11.69
CA CYS A 238 -3.35 -9.60 12.12
C CYS A 238 -2.71 -9.20 13.45
N ARG A 239 -2.04 -8.05 13.49
CA ARG A 239 -1.33 -7.53 14.68
C ARG A 239 -1.51 -6.01 14.82
N TRP A 240 -1.68 -5.52 16.05
CA TRP A 240 -1.78 -4.08 16.36
C TRP A 240 -0.69 -3.67 17.35
N PRO A 241 0.55 -3.46 16.90
CA PRO A 241 1.60 -2.92 17.77
C PRO A 241 1.18 -1.56 18.35
N LYS A 242 1.54 -1.31 19.62
CA LYS A 242 1.21 -0.03 20.29
C LYS A 242 2.16 1.10 19.88
N GLN A 243 3.43 0.79 19.67
CA GLN A 243 4.47 1.77 19.34
C GLN A 243 4.52 2.00 17.83
N GLN A 244 4.62 3.27 17.42
CA GLN A 244 4.71 3.70 16.02
C GLN A 244 5.81 2.95 15.26
N ARG A 245 7.03 2.89 15.82
CA ARG A 245 8.17 2.21 15.21
C ARG A 245 7.85 0.75 14.88
N THR A 246 7.15 0.06 15.77
CA THR A 246 6.77 -1.35 15.60
C THR A 246 5.59 -1.51 14.63
N GLN A 247 4.68 -0.54 14.55
CA GLN A 247 3.62 -0.52 13.54
C GLN A 247 4.24 -0.39 12.14
N TYR A 248 5.18 0.54 11.98
CA TYR A 248 5.89 0.76 10.74
C TYR A 248 6.74 -0.46 10.34
N ALA A 249 7.51 -1.04 11.27
CA ALA A 249 8.27 -2.27 11.01
C ALA A 249 7.37 -3.42 10.55
N ARG A 250 6.17 -3.56 11.12
CA ARG A 250 5.19 -4.56 10.69
C ARG A 250 4.65 -4.26 9.29
N HIS A 251 4.32 -3.00 9.00
CA HIS A 251 3.89 -2.57 7.67
C HIS A 251 4.94 -2.91 6.60
N VAL A 252 6.19 -2.52 6.83
CA VAL A 252 7.32 -2.82 5.93
C VAL A 252 7.50 -4.32 5.77
N HIS A 253 7.42 -5.09 6.85
CA HIS A 253 7.51 -6.55 6.78
C HIS A 253 6.44 -7.16 5.87
N LEU A 254 5.20 -6.70 5.99
CA LEU A 254 4.08 -7.16 5.17
C LEU A 254 4.25 -6.77 3.71
N LEU A 255 4.61 -5.52 3.45
CA LEU A 255 4.83 -5.01 2.10
C LEU A 255 5.97 -5.77 1.40
N ARG A 256 7.12 -5.94 2.06
CA ARG A 256 8.24 -6.74 1.54
C ARG A 256 7.87 -8.19 1.26
N TYR A 257 6.91 -8.73 2.03
CA TYR A 257 6.41 -10.08 1.81
C TYR A 257 5.55 -10.18 0.55
N VAL A 258 4.57 -9.29 0.35
CA VAL A 258 3.73 -9.34 -0.87
C VAL A 258 4.50 -8.93 -2.13
N LEU A 259 5.60 -8.18 -1.97
CA LEU A 259 6.52 -7.84 -3.07
C LEU A 259 7.59 -8.92 -3.34
N LYS A 260 7.55 -10.09 -2.69
CA LYS A 260 8.60 -11.11 -2.81
C LYS A 260 8.80 -11.63 -4.24
N THR A 261 7.76 -11.61 -5.07
CA THR A 261 7.80 -11.99 -6.50
C THR A 261 8.23 -10.84 -7.44
N THR A 262 8.79 -9.75 -6.90
CA THR A 262 9.33 -8.64 -7.69
C THR A 262 10.45 -9.11 -8.63
N ALA A 263 10.38 -8.69 -9.89
CA ALA A 263 11.34 -8.96 -10.93
C ALA A 263 12.73 -8.40 -10.59
N ASP A 264 13.77 -9.13 -10.97
CA ASP A 264 15.16 -8.70 -10.79
C ASP A 264 15.64 -7.92 -12.03
N VAL A 265 14.97 -6.81 -12.34
CA VAL A 265 15.28 -5.96 -13.51
C VAL A 265 16.08 -4.73 -13.09
N PRO A 266 17.04 -4.25 -13.91
CA PRO A 266 17.82 -3.07 -13.57
C PRO A 266 16.96 -1.80 -13.53
N LYS A 267 17.26 -0.93 -12.56
CA LYS A 267 16.70 0.42 -12.37
C LYS A 267 17.83 1.37 -12.00
N LEU A 268 17.78 2.59 -12.53
CA LEU A 268 18.71 3.64 -12.16
C LEU A 268 18.10 4.51 -11.08
N ASP A 269 18.86 4.79 -10.04
CA ASP A 269 18.50 5.80 -9.05
C ASP A 269 18.74 7.21 -9.58
N ARG A 270 18.37 8.25 -8.82
CA ARG A 270 18.55 9.65 -9.22
C ARG A 270 20.02 10.07 -9.41
N HIS A 271 20.97 9.31 -8.87
CA HIS A 271 22.40 9.53 -9.00
C HIS A 271 23.04 8.66 -10.10
N GLY A 272 22.22 7.96 -10.89
CA GLY A 272 22.68 7.06 -11.94
C GLY A 272 23.24 5.73 -11.43
N ARG A 273 23.13 5.42 -10.13
CA ARG A 273 23.57 4.12 -9.60
C ARG A 273 22.56 3.05 -10.00
N GLN A 274 23.07 1.88 -10.40
CA GLN A 274 22.24 0.76 -10.78
C GLN A 274 21.79 -0.05 -9.56
N TRP A 275 20.49 -0.27 -9.48
CA TRP A 275 19.81 -1.14 -8.54
C TRP A 275 19.07 -2.21 -9.32
N SER A 276 18.83 -3.38 -8.73
CA SER A 276 17.73 -4.20 -9.23
C SER A 276 16.43 -3.74 -8.60
N LEU A 277 15.32 -3.83 -9.31
CA LEU A 277 14.00 -3.45 -8.81
C LEU A 277 13.67 -4.18 -7.50
N ARG A 278 14.01 -5.47 -7.45
CA ARG A 278 13.90 -6.30 -6.26
C ARG A 278 14.73 -5.76 -5.09
N ARG A 279 15.97 -5.35 -5.35
CA ARG A 279 16.85 -4.72 -4.35
C ARG A 279 16.36 -3.31 -3.99
N ALA A 280 15.72 -2.57 -4.88
CA ALA A 280 15.22 -1.23 -4.58
C ALA A 280 14.10 -1.26 -3.52
N VAL A 281 13.27 -2.30 -3.51
CA VAL A 281 12.17 -2.47 -2.53
C VAL A 281 12.50 -3.46 -1.41
N TRP A 282 13.77 -3.86 -1.27
CA TRP A 282 14.23 -4.89 -0.32
C TRP A 282 13.30 -6.11 -0.25
N ALA A 283 12.78 -6.58 -1.38
CA ALA A 283 11.82 -7.68 -1.40
C ALA A 283 12.39 -8.90 -0.65
N LYS A 284 11.54 -9.63 0.07
CA LYS A 284 11.97 -10.89 0.70
C LYS A 284 12.46 -11.90 -0.37
N PRO A 285 13.27 -12.90 0.00
CA PRO A 285 13.61 -14.01 -0.90
C PRO A 285 12.36 -14.63 -1.55
N ASN A 286 12.50 -15.04 -2.81
CA ASN A 286 11.40 -15.56 -3.61
C ASN A 286 11.57 -17.07 -3.67
N ASP A 287 10.81 -17.77 -2.85
CA ASP A 287 10.76 -19.23 -2.91
C ASP A 287 9.63 -19.72 -3.85
N CYS A 288 8.97 -18.78 -4.54
CA CYS A 288 7.85 -19.06 -5.41
C CYS A 288 8.29 -19.17 -6.87
N THR A 289 7.83 -20.23 -7.54
CA THR A 289 8.11 -20.50 -8.94
C THR A 289 7.25 -19.60 -9.83
N PRO A 290 7.85 -18.76 -10.70
CA PRO A 290 7.09 -18.01 -11.69
C PRO A 290 6.30 -18.95 -12.61
N VAL A 291 4.99 -18.73 -12.75
CA VAL A 291 4.14 -19.49 -13.68
C VAL A 291 3.30 -18.54 -14.52
N TRP A 292 2.90 -19.00 -15.70
CA TRP A 292 1.98 -18.27 -16.56
C TRP A 292 0.54 -18.49 -16.11
N VAL A 293 -0.20 -17.40 -15.93
CA VAL A 293 -1.61 -17.40 -15.52
C VAL A 293 -2.45 -16.51 -16.43
N MET A 294 -3.72 -16.88 -16.60
CA MET A 294 -4.69 -16.11 -17.36
C MET A 294 -5.52 -15.26 -16.40
N VAL A 295 -5.03 -14.07 -16.04
CA VAL A 295 -5.72 -13.18 -15.10
C VAL A 295 -5.76 -11.75 -15.64
N PRO A 296 -6.79 -10.95 -15.30
CA PRO A 296 -6.86 -9.57 -15.74
C PRO A 296 -5.66 -8.75 -15.26
N GLN A 297 -5.20 -8.99 -14.03
CA GLN A 297 -4.06 -8.33 -13.41
C GLN A 297 -3.48 -9.17 -12.26
N LEU A 298 -2.23 -8.91 -11.90
CA LEU A 298 -1.55 -9.57 -10.79
C LEU A 298 -1.65 -8.82 -9.47
N ALA A 299 -2.01 -7.54 -9.49
CA ALA A 299 -2.07 -6.72 -8.29
C ALA A 299 -3.28 -5.79 -8.33
N GLY A 300 -3.91 -5.52 -7.18
CA GLY A 300 -5.02 -4.58 -7.04
C GLY A 300 -4.77 -3.58 -5.92
N ILE A 301 -5.36 -2.39 -6.04
CA ILE A 301 -5.24 -1.28 -5.09
C ILE A 301 -6.65 -0.69 -4.90
N CYS A 302 -7.02 -0.33 -3.67
CA CYS A 302 -8.30 0.32 -3.44
C CYS A 302 -8.32 1.75 -4.02
N ARG A 303 -9.51 2.25 -4.37
CA ARG A 303 -9.63 3.59 -4.98
C ARG A 303 -9.03 4.71 -4.13
N ALA A 304 -9.09 4.61 -2.80
CA ALA A 304 -8.53 5.61 -1.90
C ALA A 304 -6.99 5.66 -1.91
N LEU A 305 -6.31 4.68 -2.52
CA LEU A 305 -4.85 4.60 -2.60
C LEU A 305 -4.33 4.55 -4.04
N ASN A 306 -5.20 4.67 -5.05
CA ASN A 306 -4.80 4.52 -6.44
C ASN A 306 -3.98 5.74 -6.94
N ALA A 307 -3.46 5.64 -8.17
CA ALA A 307 -2.61 6.69 -8.74
C ALA A 307 -3.33 8.04 -8.84
N LYS A 308 -4.64 8.03 -9.15
CA LYS A 308 -5.44 9.26 -9.23
C LYS A 308 -5.54 9.96 -7.88
N ALA A 309 -5.82 9.22 -6.79
CA ALA A 309 -5.88 9.80 -5.45
C ALA A 309 -4.52 10.38 -5.01
N GLN A 310 -3.43 9.71 -5.39
CA GLN A 310 -2.06 10.21 -5.13
C GLN A 310 -1.78 11.52 -5.88
N GLU A 311 -2.14 11.58 -7.17
CA GLU A 311 -1.97 12.78 -8.01
C GLU A 311 -2.81 13.95 -7.49
N GLU A 312 -4.08 13.71 -7.13
CA GLU A 312 -4.99 14.72 -6.58
C GLU A 312 -4.47 15.33 -5.27
N GLU A 313 -3.74 14.56 -4.46
CA GLU A 313 -3.11 15.05 -3.22
C GLU A 313 -1.66 15.53 -3.41
N GLY A 314 -1.13 15.49 -4.63
CA GLY A 314 0.25 15.90 -4.92
C GLY A 314 1.31 15.03 -4.26
N PHE A 315 1.02 13.75 -4.05
CA PHE A 315 1.95 12.81 -3.43
C PHE A 315 3.01 12.33 -4.44
N VAL A 316 4.28 12.35 -4.01
CA VAL A 316 5.41 11.74 -4.73
C VAL A 316 6.18 10.89 -3.73
N SER A 317 6.42 9.62 -4.08
CA SER A 317 7.16 8.71 -3.21
C SER A 317 8.67 8.81 -3.43
N THR A 318 9.47 8.36 -2.46
CA THR A 318 10.92 8.17 -2.66
C THR A 318 11.24 7.20 -3.80
N PHE A 319 10.32 6.29 -4.12
CA PHE A 319 10.47 5.39 -5.25
C PHE A 319 10.32 6.12 -6.59
N ASP A 320 9.35 7.02 -6.71
CA ASP A 320 9.15 7.85 -7.91
C ASP A 320 10.27 8.88 -8.10
N GLU A 321 10.78 9.43 -6.99
CA GLU A 321 11.98 10.27 -6.97
C GLU A 321 13.28 9.49 -7.26
N ARG A 322 13.18 8.16 -7.40
CA ARG A 322 14.30 7.24 -7.61
C ARG A 322 15.35 7.36 -6.52
N ASP A 323 14.93 7.63 -5.29
CA ASP A 323 15.78 7.68 -4.11
C ASP A 323 15.73 6.37 -3.33
N PHE A 324 16.18 5.29 -3.99
CA PHE A 324 16.08 3.92 -3.47
C PHE A 324 16.85 3.70 -2.16
N SER A 325 17.75 4.62 -1.78
CA SER A 325 18.47 4.55 -0.50
C SER A 325 17.59 4.92 0.70
N PHE A 326 16.47 5.60 0.47
CA PHE A 326 15.54 6.05 1.53
C PHE A 326 14.23 5.26 1.51
N VAL A 327 14.17 4.20 0.72
CA VAL A 327 13.06 3.25 0.78
C VAL A 327 13.02 2.63 2.16
N TYR A 328 11.86 2.76 2.80
CA TYR A 328 11.58 2.32 4.15
C TYR A 328 12.16 3.15 5.31
N GLU A 329 12.56 4.40 5.09
CA GLU A 329 13.05 5.29 6.16
C GLU A 329 11.94 6.01 6.98
N ASN A 330 10.67 5.64 6.82
CA ASN A 330 9.52 6.17 7.58
C ASN A 330 9.31 7.69 7.39
N TRP A 331 9.80 8.25 6.29
CA TRP A 331 9.65 9.67 5.97
C TRP A 331 8.17 10.05 5.79
N GLU A 332 7.36 9.11 5.29
CA GLU A 332 5.92 9.29 5.05
C GLU A 332 5.19 9.70 6.33
N TYR A 333 5.58 9.10 7.45
CA TYR A 333 4.98 9.36 8.75
C TYR A 333 5.36 10.74 9.28
N GLY A 334 6.63 11.14 9.17
CA GLY A 334 7.07 12.48 9.58
C GLY A 334 6.36 13.57 8.78
N MET A 335 6.16 13.35 7.47
CA MET A 335 5.38 14.25 6.62
C MET A 335 3.90 14.31 7.01
N TRP A 336 3.31 13.19 7.43
CA TRP A 336 1.94 13.17 7.95
C TRP A 336 1.81 13.98 9.25
N GLU A 337 2.72 13.75 10.22
CA GLU A 337 2.73 14.47 11.50
C GLU A 337 2.83 15.98 11.31
N ALA A 338 3.76 16.43 10.44
CA ALA A 338 3.92 17.85 10.14
C ALA A 338 2.63 18.48 9.57
N ARG A 339 1.94 17.78 8.65
CA ARG A 339 0.67 18.27 8.08
C ARG A 339 -0.45 18.31 9.12
N MET A 340 -0.49 17.33 10.03
CA MET A 340 -1.49 17.31 11.10
C MET A 340 -1.25 18.42 12.13
N GLU A 341 0.01 18.71 12.46
CA GLU A 341 0.34 19.82 13.36
C GLU A 341 -0.01 21.17 12.74
N GLN A 342 0.30 21.38 11.47
CA GLN A 342 -0.11 22.59 10.73
C GLN A 342 -1.63 22.77 10.72
N LYS A 343 -2.39 21.69 10.49
CA LYS A 343 -3.86 21.72 10.56
C LYS A 343 -4.35 22.09 11.96
N ARG A 344 -3.75 21.52 13.00
CA ARG A 344 -4.10 21.81 14.40
C ARG A 344 -3.82 23.27 14.75
N MET A 345 -2.64 23.79 14.41
CA MET A 345 -2.28 25.20 14.61
C MET A 345 -3.22 26.13 13.85
N GLY A 346 -3.57 25.82 12.60
CA GLY A 346 -4.50 26.62 11.80
C GLY A 346 -5.91 26.67 12.41
N LEU A 347 -6.39 25.58 13.00
CA LEU A 347 -7.68 25.55 13.72
C LEU A 347 -7.64 26.39 15.01
N LEU A 348 -6.55 26.31 15.77
CA LEU A 348 -6.36 27.12 16.98
C LEU A 348 -6.33 28.62 16.65
N LEU A 349 -5.58 29.03 15.62
CA LEU A 349 -5.54 30.42 15.18
C LEU A 349 -6.93 30.91 14.73
N LYS A 350 -7.69 30.08 14.00
CA LYS A 350 -9.08 30.43 13.62
C LYS A 350 -10.00 30.59 14.83
N SER A 351 -9.80 29.82 15.90
CA SER A 351 -10.60 29.92 17.12
C SER A 351 -10.26 31.13 18.00
N LEU A 352 -9.09 31.75 17.80
CA LEU A 352 -8.64 32.95 18.53
C LEU A 352 -9.04 34.28 17.84
N VAL A 353 -9.58 34.21 16.62
CA VAL A 353 -10.04 35.37 15.83
C VAL A 353 -11.56 35.60 15.98
N ILE A 354 -12.19 34.90 16.93
CA ILE A 354 -13.58 35.11 17.41
C ILE A 354 -13.48 35.81 18.75
#